data_AF-A0A315QYE3-F1
#
_entry.id   AF-A0A315QYE3-F1
#
_cell.length_a   1.000
_cell.length_b   1.000
_cell.length_c   1.000
_cell.angle_alpha   90.00
_cell.angle_beta   90.00
_cell.angle_gamma   90.00
#
_symmetry.space_group_name_H-M   'P 1'
#
loop_
_entity.id
_entity.type
_entity.pdbx_description
1 polymer ?
#
loop_
_entity_poly.entity_id
_entity_poly.type
_entity_poly.pdbx_seq_one_letter_code
_entity_poly.pdbx_strand_id
1 'polypeptide(L)'
;MSVLGRNDICPCGSGEKYKKCCLDKKDKFNFENPKKSIFPEDVEKLDTQTIISRLKFYGIDFEIKKFKENAKNYHSASKLSDDWYNEYHINASGREGDFIWVAAWILWNRLIDNRKCDEQLDQKIYIGYELFRENNFKEGCDVLLEVWESFKNRIKNNKFNKLKDLDKNFNSDFYLTELVNELLMKLDILSYK
;
A
#
# COMPACT_ATOMS: atom_id res chain seq x y z
N MET A 1 -10.61 26.13 -0.08
CA MET A 1 -11.47 25.40 -1.04
C MET A 1 -11.02 25.75 -2.46
N SER A 2 -10.17 24.94 -3.09
CA SER A 2 -9.88 25.06 -4.52
C SER A 2 -10.87 24.17 -5.27
N VAL A 3 -12.00 24.74 -5.67
CA VAL A 3 -13.01 24.03 -6.47
C VAL A 3 -12.40 23.79 -7.86
N LEU A 4 -12.34 22.54 -8.30
CA LEU A 4 -11.84 22.19 -9.63
C LEU A 4 -12.63 22.96 -10.69
N GLY A 5 -11.94 23.76 -11.50
CA GLY A 5 -12.55 24.51 -12.58
C GLY A 5 -13.07 23.52 -13.62
N ARG A 6 -14.30 23.74 -14.10
CA ARG A 6 -14.91 22.91 -15.17
C ARG A 6 -14.01 22.72 -16.41
N ASN A 7 -13.08 23.65 -16.64
CA ASN A 7 -12.19 23.63 -17.80
C ASN A 7 -10.78 23.07 -17.52
N ASP A 8 -10.46 22.74 -16.27
CA ASP A 8 -9.15 22.19 -15.87
C ASP A 8 -8.99 20.78 -16.45
N ILE A 9 -7.77 20.26 -16.56
CA ILE A 9 -7.56 18.88 -17.02
C ILE A 9 -8.15 17.90 -15.99
N CYS A 10 -8.89 16.87 -16.42
CA CYS A 10 -9.50 15.94 -15.48
C CYS A 10 -8.41 15.17 -14.72
N PRO A 11 -8.50 15.10 -13.38
CA PRO A 11 -7.54 14.36 -12.56
C PRO A 11 -7.61 12.83 -12.73
N CYS A 12 -8.53 12.29 -13.54
CA CYS A 12 -8.61 10.86 -13.82
C CYS A 12 -7.55 10.36 -14.81
N GLY A 13 -6.65 11.23 -15.31
CA GLY A 13 -5.60 10.84 -16.25
C GLY A 13 -6.05 10.75 -17.72
N SER A 14 -7.29 11.13 -18.05
CA SER A 14 -7.82 11.06 -19.42
C SER A 14 -7.21 12.07 -20.40
N GLY A 15 -6.57 13.14 -19.90
CA GLY A 15 -6.10 14.27 -20.71
C GLY A 15 -7.23 15.19 -21.22
N GLU A 16 -8.50 14.87 -20.94
CA GLU A 16 -9.66 15.69 -21.30
C GLU A 16 -9.93 16.78 -20.25
N LYS A 17 -10.65 17.86 -20.61
CA LYS A 17 -11.15 18.85 -19.63
C LYS A 17 -12.10 18.19 -18.63
N TYR A 18 -12.10 18.64 -17.37
CA TYR A 18 -12.87 18.07 -16.26
C TYR A 18 -14.35 17.97 -16.61
N LYS A 19 -14.93 19.02 -17.20
CA LYS A 19 -16.30 18.99 -17.72
C LYS A 19 -16.55 17.85 -18.71
N LYS A 20 -15.68 17.75 -19.73
CA LYS A 20 -15.83 16.76 -20.81
C LYS A 20 -15.52 15.34 -20.40
N CYS A 21 -14.95 15.15 -19.21
CA CYS A 21 -14.51 13.86 -18.74
C CYS A 21 -15.33 13.39 -17.54
N CYS A 22 -15.04 13.91 -16.35
CA CYS A 22 -15.46 13.30 -15.10
C CYS A 22 -16.64 14.04 -14.46
N LEU A 23 -16.86 15.30 -14.83
CA LEU A 23 -17.98 16.09 -14.36
C LEU A 23 -19.30 15.72 -15.06
N ASP A 24 -19.24 15.48 -16.39
CA ASP A 24 -20.45 15.26 -17.21
C ASP A 24 -20.67 13.76 -17.55
N LYS A 25 -19.68 12.88 -17.37
CA LYS A 25 -19.85 11.42 -17.58
C LYS A 25 -20.17 10.74 -16.25
N LYS A 26 -21.42 10.31 -16.09
CA LYS A 26 -21.92 9.54 -14.92
C LYS A 26 -21.24 8.18 -14.69
N ASP A 27 -20.41 7.71 -15.62
CA ASP A 27 -20.09 6.28 -15.72
C ASP A 27 -18.62 5.87 -15.68
N LYS A 28 -17.66 6.73 -15.33
CA LYS A 28 -16.29 6.23 -15.06
C LYS A 28 -15.70 6.85 -13.80
N PHE A 29 -15.58 5.97 -12.79
CA PHE A 29 -15.04 6.13 -11.42
C PHE A 29 -16.06 6.47 -10.33
N ASN A 30 -17.00 5.54 -10.10
CA ASN A 30 -17.85 5.49 -8.91
C ASN A 30 -17.03 5.28 -7.61
N PHE A 31 -16.42 6.35 -7.09
CA PHE A 31 -16.46 6.58 -5.64
C PHE A 31 -17.80 7.22 -5.21
N GLU A 32 -18.66 7.53 -6.20
CA GLU A 32 -19.99 8.13 -6.03
C GLU A 32 -20.99 7.24 -5.28
N ASN A 33 -20.69 5.96 -5.00
CA ASN A 33 -21.45 5.27 -3.97
C ASN A 33 -20.87 5.66 -2.61
N PRO A 34 -21.58 6.47 -1.80
CA PRO A 34 -21.07 6.91 -0.52
C PRO A 34 -20.81 5.78 0.50
N LYS A 35 -21.22 4.54 0.16
CA LYS A 35 -21.10 3.35 1.01
C LYS A 35 -19.94 2.42 0.63
N LYS A 36 -19.20 2.67 -0.46
CA LYS A 36 -18.10 1.78 -0.86
C LYS A 36 -16.76 2.26 -0.26
N SER A 37 -16.10 1.39 0.50
CA SER A 37 -14.74 1.59 1.01
C SER A 37 -13.72 1.57 -0.13
N ILE A 38 -12.58 2.25 0.05
CA ILE A 38 -11.48 2.20 -0.90
C ILE A 38 -10.58 1.03 -0.52
N PHE A 39 -10.50 0.05 -1.40
CA PHE A 39 -9.64 -1.11 -1.23
C PHE A 39 -8.42 -1.03 -2.16
N PRO A 40 -7.27 -1.61 -1.78
CA PRO A 40 -6.06 -1.65 -2.62
C PRO A 40 -6.32 -2.17 -4.04
N GLU A 41 -7.17 -3.20 -4.19
CA GLU A 41 -7.50 -3.82 -5.47
C GLU A 41 -8.24 -2.87 -6.41
N ASP A 42 -8.97 -1.88 -5.88
CA ASP A 42 -9.64 -0.87 -6.68
C ASP A 42 -8.65 0.18 -7.21
N VAL A 43 -7.62 0.53 -6.42
CA VAL A 43 -6.57 1.47 -6.83
C VAL A 43 -5.55 0.80 -7.75
N GLU A 44 -5.29 -0.50 -7.57
CA GLU A 44 -4.40 -1.28 -8.42
C GLU A 44 -4.89 -1.37 -9.88
N LYS A 45 -6.19 -1.25 -10.13
CA LYS A 45 -6.77 -1.17 -11.49
C LYS A 45 -6.45 0.13 -12.23
N LEU A 46 -5.99 1.16 -11.53
CA LEU A 46 -5.60 2.44 -12.12
C LEU A 46 -4.17 2.37 -12.64
N ASP A 47 -3.87 2.97 -13.79
CA ASP A 47 -2.48 3.13 -14.22
C ASP A 47 -1.74 4.13 -13.32
N THR A 48 -0.40 4.08 -13.35
CA THR A 48 0.45 4.89 -12.47
C THR A 48 0.26 6.40 -12.69
N GLN A 49 0.04 6.85 -13.93
CA GLN A 49 -0.14 8.28 -14.21
C GLN A 49 -1.49 8.78 -13.69
N THR A 50 -2.53 7.95 -13.75
CA THR A 50 -3.82 8.25 -13.13
C THR A 50 -3.71 8.41 -11.62
N ILE A 51 -2.99 7.53 -10.92
CA ILE A 51 -2.79 7.66 -9.47
C ILE A 51 -2.05 8.96 -9.14
N ILE A 52 -0.96 9.27 -9.85
CA ILE A 52 -0.17 10.49 -9.65
C ILE A 52 -1.01 11.74 -9.92
N SER A 53 -1.80 11.75 -10.98
CA SER A 53 -2.67 12.89 -11.33
C SER A 53 -3.71 13.17 -10.25
N ARG A 54 -4.24 12.12 -9.61
CA ARG A 54 -5.18 12.27 -8.50
C ARG A 54 -4.50 12.78 -7.23
N LEU A 55 -3.30 12.30 -6.90
CA LEU A 55 -2.54 12.85 -5.77
C LEU A 55 -2.30 14.36 -5.95
N LYS A 56 -1.91 14.79 -7.16
CA LYS A 56 -1.75 16.21 -7.51
C LYS A 56 -3.03 17.01 -7.36
N PHE A 57 -4.15 16.44 -7.78
CA PHE A 57 -5.46 17.04 -7.58
C PHE A 57 -5.82 17.24 -6.11
N TYR A 58 -5.45 16.30 -5.25
CA TYR A 58 -5.65 16.41 -3.81
C TYR A 58 -4.68 17.37 -3.11
N GLY A 59 -3.79 18.04 -3.87
CA GLY A 59 -2.84 19.02 -3.36
C GLY A 59 -1.44 18.46 -3.09
N ILE A 60 -1.18 17.19 -3.40
CA ILE A 60 0.13 16.54 -3.20
C ILE A 60 0.95 16.72 -4.47
N ASP A 61 2.00 17.55 -4.44
CA ASP A 61 2.90 17.70 -5.59
C ASP A 61 3.80 16.46 -5.75
N PHE A 62 3.22 15.41 -6.32
CA PHE A 62 3.87 14.11 -6.42
C PHE A 62 4.92 14.10 -7.52
N GLU A 63 6.15 13.79 -7.15
CA GLU A 63 7.26 13.52 -8.05
C GLU A 63 7.86 12.13 -7.79
N ILE A 64 8.02 11.33 -8.85
CA ILE A 64 8.56 9.96 -8.74
C ILE A 64 9.95 9.95 -8.08
N LYS A 65 10.83 10.90 -8.44
CA LYS A 65 12.17 10.99 -7.87
C LYS A 65 12.13 11.29 -6.37
N LYS A 66 11.36 12.31 -5.95
CA LYS A 66 11.17 12.67 -4.54
C LYS A 66 10.56 11.51 -3.76
N PHE A 67 9.54 10.85 -4.32
CA PHE A 67 8.91 9.69 -3.68
C PHE A 67 9.90 8.55 -3.44
N LYS A 68 10.70 8.18 -4.45
CA LYS A 68 11.74 7.13 -4.32
C LYS A 68 12.77 7.48 -3.24
N GLU A 69 13.16 8.74 -3.14
CA GLU A 69 14.11 9.19 -2.11
C GLU A 69 13.48 9.13 -0.72
N ASN A 70 12.29 9.71 -0.55
CA ASN A 70 11.57 9.71 0.71
C ASN A 70 11.30 8.28 1.20
N ALA A 71 10.87 7.38 0.31
CA ALA A 71 10.59 5.97 0.61
C ALA A 71 11.78 5.20 1.21
N LYS A 72 13.02 5.69 1.10
CA LYS A 72 14.17 5.09 1.79
C LYS A 72 14.03 5.18 3.31
N ASN A 73 13.42 6.25 3.82
CA ASN A 73 13.31 6.55 5.24
C ASN A 73 12.11 5.89 5.94
N TYR A 74 11.21 5.25 5.19
CA TYR A 74 9.99 4.63 5.74
C TYR A 74 9.97 3.14 5.50
N HIS A 75 9.29 2.40 6.37
CA HIS A 75 8.93 1.01 6.13
C HIS A 75 7.45 0.84 5.74
N SER A 76 6.59 1.81 6.09
CA SER A 76 5.16 1.80 5.82
C SER A 76 4.79 2.91 4.83
N ALA A 77 3.98 2.55 3.84
CA ALA A 77 3.44 3.51 2.89
C ALA A 77 2.42 4.45 3.55
N SER A 78 1.65 3.96 4.53
CA SER A 78 0.76 4.80 5.33
C SER A 78 1.53 5.87 6.08
N LYS A 79 2.59 5.50 6.82
CA LYS A 79 3.44 6.47 7.53
C LYS A 79 4.09 7.50 6.60
N LEU A 80 4.52 7.06 5.41
CA LEU A 80 5.02 7.99 4.40
C LEU A 80 3.94 8.97 3.95
N SER A 81 2.72 8.49 3.71
CA SER A 81 1.60 9.33 3.28
C SER A 81 1.06 10.25 4.38
N ASP A 82 1.19 9.87 5.65
CA ASP A 82 0.83 10.74 6.78
C ASP A 82 1.67 12.03 6.76
N ASP A 83 2.95 11.92 6.42
CA ASP A 83 3.83 13.10 6.30
C ASP A 83 3.44 14.03 5.16
N TRP A 84 2.70 13.55 4.15
CA TRP A 84 2.16 14.45 3.12
C TRP A 84 1.13 15.43 3.68
N TYR A 85 0.40 15.09 4.74
CA TYR A 85 -0.52 16.03 5.40
C TYR A 85 0.22 17.15 6.16
N ASN A 86 1.49 16.91 6.53
CA ASN A 86 2.35 17.93 7.12
C ASN A 86 3.06 18.77 6.05
N GLU A 87 3.39 18.19 4.90
CA GLU A 87 4.10 18.85 3.81
C GLU A 87 3.20 19.68 2.87
N TYR A 88 1.96 19.23 2.64
CA TYR A 88 1.07 19.79 1.64
C TYR A 88 -0.27 20.23 2.23
N HIS A 89 -0.88 21.24 1.60
CA HIS A 89 -2.26 21.57 1.87
C HIS A 89 -3.19 20.57 1.15
N ILE A 90 -3.40 19.42 1.79
CA ILE A 90 -4.26 18.37 1.26
C ILE A 90 -5.73 18.78 1.40
N ASN A 91 -6.49 18.70 0.30
CA ASN A 91 -7.92 19.03 0.27
C ASN A 91 -8.85 17.80 0.32
N ALA A 92 -8.28 16.61 0.48
CA ALA A 92 -8.99 15.35 0.65
C ALA A 92 -9.47 15.17 2.09
N SER A 93 -10.66 14.60 2.27
CA SER A 93 -11.17 14.22 3.60
C SER A 93 -11.98 12.93 3.57
N GLY A 94 -12.09 12.27 4.73
CA GLY A 94 -12.76 10.97 4.85
C GLY A 94 -12.21 9.97 3.84
N ARG A 95 -13.08 9.42 2.99
CA ARG A 95 -12.70 8.41 1.99
C ARG A 95 -11.71 8.91 0.94
N GLU A 96 -11.67 10.20 0.63
CA GLU A 96 -10.62 10.73 -0.24
C GLU A 96 -9.26 10.69 0.44
N GLY A 97 -9.22 10.82 1.76
CA GLY A 97 -8.04 10.56 2.57
C GLY A 97 -7.62 9.09 2.52
N ASP A 98 -8.59 8.17 2.48
CA ASP A 98 -8.29 6.74 2.31
C ASP A 98 -7.58 6.47 0.97
N PHE A 99 -7.97 7.17 -0.09
CA PHE A 99 -7.30 7.04 -1.38
C PHE A 99 -5.82 7.41 -1.29
N ILE A 100 -5.44 8.40 -0.48
CA ILE A 100 -4.06 8.91 -0.42
C ILE A 100 -3.11 7.85 0.10
N TRP A 101 -3.42 7.19 1.22
CA TRP A 101 -2.55 6.16 1.78
C TRP A 101 -2.54 4.89 0.90
N VAL A 102 -3.69 4.49 0.34
CA VAL A 102 -3.75 3.36 -0.60
C VAL A 102 -2.95 3.66 -1.88
N ALA A 103 -3.02 4.89 -2.39
CA ALA A 103 -2.22 5.32 -3.53
C ALA A 103 -0.72 5.28 -3.22
N ALA A 104 -0.30 5.71 -2.02
CA ALA A 104 1.09 5.59 -1.59
C ALA A 104 1.55 4.13 -1.57
N TRP A 105 0.72 3.22 -1.08
CA TRP A 105 1.00 1.77 -1.09
C TRP A 105 1.14 1.24 -2.52
N ILE A 106 0.15 1.45 -3.39
CA ILE A 106 0.20 0.95 -4.77
C ILE A 106 1.37 1.54 -5.54
N LEU A 107 1.69 2.82 -5.35
CA LEU A 107 2.86 3.45 -5.96
C LEU A 107 4.16 2.88 -5.39
N TRP A 108 4.22 2.52 -4.11
CA TRP A 108 5.34 1.80 -3.54
C TRP A 108 5.59 0.49 -4.28
N ASN A 109 4.55 -0.33 -4.46
CA ASN A 109 4.63 -1.62 -5.17
C ASN A 109 5.18 -1.47 -6.59
N ARG A 110 4.87 -0.36 -7.26
CA ARG A 110 5.20 -0.12 -8.67
C ARG A 110 6.53 0.57 -8.89
N LEU A 111 6.95 1.42 -7.95
CA LEU A 111 8.09 2.33 -8.15
C LEU A 111 9.30 1.97 -7.30
N ILE A 112 9.13 1.20 -6.23
CA ILE A 112 10.21 0.85 -5.30
C ILE A 112 10.62 -0.60 -5.55
N ASP A 113 11.77 -0.77 -6.19
CA ASP A 113 12.33 -2.09 -6.48
C ASP A 113 12.94 -2.71 -5.20
N ASN A 114 12.88 -4.04 -5.11
CA ASN A 114 13.57 -4.86 -4.10
C ASN A 114 13.26 -4.55 -2.62
N ARG A 115 12.22 -3.75 -2.33
CA ARG A 115 11.80 -3.48 -0.95
C ARG A 115 10.28 -3.45 -0.82
N LYS A 116 9.77 -4.34 0.01
CA LYS A 116 8.36 -4.37 0.40
C LYS A 116 8.08 -3.41 1.55
N CYS A 117 7.03 -2.60 1.42
CA CYS A 117 6.50 -1.83 2.53
C CYS A 117 5.71 -2.73 3.49
N ASP A 118 5.36 -2.20 4.66
CA ASP A 118 4.68 -2.94 5.72
C ASP A 118 3.33 -3.46 5.27
N GLU A 119 2.56 -2.66 4.52
CA GLU A 119 1.25 -3.03 4.01
C GLU A 119 1.34 -4.22 3.02
N GLN A 120 2.39 -4.25 2.18
CA GLN A 120 2.65 -5.42 1.32
C GLN A 120 3.00 -6.67 2.13
N LEU A 121 3.80 -6.53 3.19
CA LEU A 121 4.18 -7.65 4.03
C LEU A 121 2.97 -8.17 4.80
N ASP A 122 2.17 -7.28 5.38
CA ASP A 122 0.93 -7.57 6.08
C ASP A 122 -0.07 -8.33 5.20
N GLN A 123 -0.29 -7.86 3.97
CA GLN A 123 -1.13 -8.55 2.99
C GLN A 123 -0.60 -9.97 2.67
N LYS A 124 0.72 -10.15 2.55
CA LYS A 124 1.31 -11.47 2.33
C LYS A 124 1.15 -12.40 3.54
N ILE A 125 1.25 -11.86 4.76
CA ILE A 125 0.99 -12.63 5.98
C ILE A 125 -0.44 -13.14 5.98
N TYR A 126 -1.39 -12.26 5.70
CA TYR A 126 -2.79 -12.61 5.56
C TYR A 126 -3.00 -13.72 4.51
N ILE A 127 -2.44 -13.57 3.31
CA ILE A 127 -2.52 -14.59 2.24
C ILE A 127 -1.94 -15.93 2.69
N GLY A 128 -0.79 -15.93 3.35
CA GLY A 128 -0.17 -17.15 3.86
C GLY A 128 -1.06 -17.89 4.87
N TYR A 129 -1.74 -17.15 5.75
CA TYR A 129 -2.68 -17.73 6.70
C TYR A 129 -3.98 -18.20 6.07
N GLU A 130 -4.51 -17.51 5.06
CA GLU A 130 -5.66 -18.03 4.30
C GLU A 130 -5.31 -19.36 3.60
N LEU A 131 -4.13 -19.45 2.98
CA LEU A 131 -3.65 -20.71 2.39
C LEU A 131 -3.53 -21.83 3.43
N PHE A 132 -3.10 -21.53 4.66
CA PHE A 132 -3.09 -22.51 5.74
C PHE A 132 -4.50 -22.98 6.12
N ARG A 133 -5.50 -22.09 6.13
CA ARG A 133 -6.90 -22.46 6.39
C ARG A 133 -7.48 -23.36 5.30
N GLU A 134 -7.03 -23.17 4.07
CA GLU A 134 -7.39 -24.01 2.91
C GLU A 134 -6.58 -25.33 2.84
N ASN A 135 -5.73 -25.61 3.83
CA ASN A 135 -4.79 -26.73 3.87
C ASN A 135 -3.72 -26.70 2.76
N ASN A 136 -3.53 -25.55 2.11
CA ASN A 136 -2.50 -25.34 1.10
C ASN A 136 -1.17 -24.94 1.77
N PHE A 137 -0.61 -25.87 2.55
CA PHE A 137 0.51 -25.58 3.45
C PHE A 137 1.80 -25.20 2.75
N LYS A 138 2.12 -25.84 1.62
CA LYS A 138 3.36 -25.58 0.89
C LYS A 138 3.36 -24.15 0.34
N GLU A 139 2.33 -23.79 -0.42
CA GLU A 139 2.16 -22.46 -0.99
C GLU A 139 2.08 -21.39 0.11
N GLY A 140 1.38 -21.67 1.22
CA GLY A 140 1.36 -20.78 2.38
C GLY A 140 2.74 -20.57 3.00
N CYS A 141 3.54 -21.63 3.14
CA CYS A 141 4.91 -21.54 3.65
C CYS A 141 5.80 -20.75 2.68
N ASP A 142 5.67 -20.96 1.37
CA ASP A 142 6.44 -20.22 0.36
C ASP A 142 6.19 -18.71 0.47
N VAL A 143 4.92 -18.30 0.65
CA VAL A 143 4.55 -16.88 0.86
C VAL A 143 5.14 -16.33 2.15
N LEU A 144 4.99 -17.03 3.28
CA LEU A 144 5.50 -16.56 4.58
C LEU A 144 7.04 -16.58 4.66
N LEU A 145 7.72 -17.48 3.94
CA LEU A 145 9.18 -17.46 3.81
C LEU A 145 9.64 -16.21 3.06
N GLU A 146 8.92 -15.77 2.03
CA GLU A 146 9.23 -14.52 1.32
C GLU A 146 9.09 -13.28 2.25
N VAL A 147 8.09 -13.30 3.14
CA VAL A 147 7.94 -12.29 4.20
C VAL A 147 9.14 -12.34 5.15
N TRP A 148 9.53 -13.55 5.59
CA TRP A 148 10.67 -13.74 6.47
C TRP A 148 11.99 -13.25 5.88
N GLU A 149 12.26 -13.51 4.59
CA GLU A 149 13.43 -12.96 3.89
C GLU A 149 13.46 -11.43 3.95
N SER A 150 12.31 -10.78 3.81
CA SER A 150 12.19 -9.32 3.90
C SER A 150 12.54 -8.82 5.31
N PHE A 151 12.12 -9.53 6.35
CA PHE A 151 12.46 -9.21 7.73
C PHE A 151 13.92 -9.47 8.09
N LYS A 152 14.54 -10.55 7.59
CA LYS A 152 15.97 -10.81 7.78
C LYS A 152 16.83 -9.66 7.26
N ASN A 153 16.48 -9.09 6.10
CA ASN A 153 17.17 -7.91 5.57
C ASN A 153 17.02 -6.69 6.50
N ARG A 154 15.83 -6.47 7.07
CA ARG A 154 15.58 -5.38 8.03
C ARG A 154 16.35 -5.56 9.33
N ILE A 155 16.40 -6.78 9.87
CA ILE A 155 17.16 -7.13 11.08
C ILE A 155 18.64 -6.83 10.86
N LYS A 156 19.20 -7.28 9.74
CA LYS A 156 20.61 -7.06 9.39
C LYS A 156 20.94 -5.57 9.28
N ASN A 157 20.08 -4.79 8.62
CA ASN A 157 20.31 -3.36 8.37
C ASN A 157 20.17 -2.51 9.65
N ASN A 158 19.30 -2.90 10.58
CA ASN A 158 19.05 -2.15 11.82
C ASN A 158 19.76 -2.71 13.06
N LYS A 159 20.52 -3.81 12.92
CA LYS A 159 21.21 -4.50 14.03
C LYS A 159 20.27 -4.90 15.17
N PHE A 160 19.05 -5.32 14.84
CA PHE A 160 18.11 -5.84 15.84
C PHE A 160 18.59 -7.18 16.36
N ASN A 161 18.49 -7.37 17.68
CA ASN A 161 18.91 -8.61 18.34
C ASN A 161 17.72 -9.41 18.92
N LYS A 162 16.50 -8.86 18.86
CA LYS A 162 15.27 -9.50 19.37
C LYS A 162 14.12 -9.27 18.40
N LEU A 163 13.27 -10.28 18.21
CA LEU A 163 12.06 -10.17 17.37
C LEU A 163 11.12 -9.04 17.85
N LYS A 164 11.02 -8.84 19.17
CA LYS A 164 10.22 -7.75 19.76
C LYS A 164 10.66 -6.35 19.31
N ASP A 165 11.94 -6.16 18.97
CA ASP A 165 12.41 -4.87 18.46
C ASP A 165 11.92 -4.64 17.02
N LEU A 166 11.79 -5.72 16.24
CA LEU A 166 11.24 -5.67 14.90
C LEU A 166 9.71 -5.48 14.95
N ASP A 167 8.99 -6.15 15.85
CA ASP A 167 7.54 -5.98 16.05
C ASP A 167 7.18 -4.50 16.30
N LYS A 168 7.94 -3.82 17.16
CA LYS A 168 7.72 -2.38 17.46
C LYS A 168 7.87 -1.46 16.24
N ASN A 169 8.61 -1.91 15.23
CA ASN A 169 8.92 -1.13 14.03
C ASN A 169 8.14 -1.59 12.81
N PHE A 170 7.35 -2.65 12.92
CA PHE A 170 6.49 -3.17 11.86
C PHE A 170 5.07 -2.65 12.08
N ASN A 171 4.53 -1.92 11.10
CA ASN A 171 3.18 -1.36 11.19
C ASN A 171 2.12 -2.41 10.82
N SER A 172 1.80 -3.31 11.76
CA SER A 172 0.87 -4.42 11.57
C SER A 172 0.24 -4.85 12.90
N ASP A 173 -0.94 -5.47 12.81
CA ASP A 173 -1.61 -6.10 13.95
C ASP A 173 -1.07 -7.51 14.25
N PHE A 174 -0.23 -8.08 13.38
CA PHE A 174 0.38 -9.40 13.58
C PHE A 174 1.67 -9.32 14.39
N TYR A 175 1.85 -10.28 15.31
CA TYR A 175 3.12 -10.48 15.99
C TYR A 175 4.04 -11.39 15.18
N LEU A 176 5.29 -11.00 14.97
CA LEU A 176 6.26 -11.80 14.22
C LEU A 176 6.61 -13.10 14.93
N THR A 177 6.49 -13.16 16.25
CA THR A 177 6.63 -14.41 16.99
C THR A 177 5.58 -15.43 16.60
N GLU A 178 4.33 -14.99 16.38
CA GLU A 178 3.25 -15.88 15.94
C GLU A 178 3.51 -16.38 14.52
N LEU A 179 3.94 -15.47 13.62
CA LEU A 179 4.33 -15.82 12.26
C LEU A 179 5.43 -16.88 12.22
N VAL A 180 6.50 -16.71 13.00
CA VAL A 180 7.61 -17.66 13.04
C VAL A 180 7.16 -19.01 13.58
N ASN A 181 6.34 -19.03 14.62
CA ASN A 181 5.83 -20.27 15.22
C ASN A 181 4.93 -21.03 14.24
N GLU A 182 3.96 -20.37 13.61
CA GLU A 182 3.07 -20.99 12.63
C GLU A 182 3.86 -21.53 11.44
N LEU A 183 4.82 -20.76 10.91
CA LEU A 183 5.67 -21.21 9.81
C LEU A 183 6.48 -22.46 10.18
N LEU A 184 7.08 -22.50 11.37
CA LEU A 184 7.81 -23.66 11.86
C LEU A 184 6.90 -24.90 11.95
N MET A 185 5.71 -24.74 12.53
CA MET A 185 4.74 -25.83 12.66
C MET A 185 4.30 -26.39 11.30
N LYS A 186 4.04 -25.52 10.30
CA LYS A 186 3.61 -25.99 8.97
C LYS A 186 4.75 -26.62 8.17
N LEU A 187 5.97 -26.10 8.28
CA LEU A 187 7.15 -26.72 7.67
C LEU A 187 7.44 -28.10 8.26
N ASP A 188 7.28 -28.27 9.58
CA ASP A 188 7.42 -29.56 10.24
C ASP A 188 6.39 -30.57 9.70
N ILE A 189 5.12 -30.18 9.56
CA ILE A 189 4.08 -31.02 8.93
C ILE A 189 4.47 -31.46 7.50
N LEU A 190 5.06 -30.55 6.72
CA LEU A 190 5.51 -30.85 5.36
C LEU A 190 6.72 -31.79 5.33
N SER A 191 7.52 -31.84 6.40
CA SER A 191 8.71 -32.70 6.47
C SER A 191 8.40 -34.19 6.68
N TYR A 192 7.20 -34.51 7.19
CA TYR A 192 6.74 -35.89 7.42
C TYR A 192 5.82 -36.44 6.31
N LYS A 193 5.52 -35.64 5.28
CA LYS A 193 4.75 -36.06 4.09
C LYS A 193 5.69 -36.39 2.95
#